data_AF-A0A1E1LLL0-F1
#
_entry.id   AF-A0A1E1LLL0-F1
#
_cell.length_a   1.000
_cell.length_b   1.000
_cell.length_c   1.000
_cell.angle_alpha   90.00
_cell.angle_beta   90.00
_cell.angle_gamma   90.00
#
_symmetry.space_group_name_H-M   'P 1'
#
loop_
_entity.id
_entity.type
_entity.pdbx_description
1 polymer ?
#
loop_
_entity_poly.entity_id
_entity_poly.type
_entity_poly.pdbx_seq_one_letter_code
_entity_poly.pdbx_strand_id
1 'polypeptide(L)'
;MFTSILTLFIQFSLLSLVMAEEMLTTTGHGNAWQFGAGGGIIGLIVLVLDVIAFLEILKSGRPALNKLLWCLLVFLFPIVGLIIYFFFGREAGGSGSYEPIV
;
A
#
# COMPACT_ATOMS: atom_id res chain seq x y z
N MET A 1 33.21 25.19 -24.37
CA MET A 1 32.02 24.31 -24.34
C MET A 1 32.18 23.20 -23.30
N PHE A 2 33.25 22.40 -23.34
CA PHE A 2 33.52 21.34 -22.36
C PHE A 2 33.56 21.83 -20.90
N THR A 3 34.27 22.93 -20.62
CA THR A 3 34.37 23.53 -19.28
C THR A 3 33.00 23.96 -18.73
N SER A 4 32.12 24.51 -19.57
CA SER A 4 30.77 24.95 -19.19
C SER A 4 29.85 23.77 -18.82
N ILE A 5 30.02 22.63 -19.50
CA ILE A 5 29.30 21.38 -19.21
C ILE A 5 29.78 20.77 -17.90
N LEU A 6 31.10 20.77 -17.66
CA LEU A 6 31.69 20.29 -16.40
C LEU A 6 31.21 21.12 -15.20
N THR A 7 31.13 22.45 -15.33
CA THR A 7 30.65 23.33 -14.25
C THR A 7 29.18 23.13 -13.94
N LEU A 8 28.33 22.90 -14.95
CA LEU A 8 26.92 22.58 -14.76
C LEU A 8 26.73 21.23 -14.06
N PHE A 9 27.52 20.23 -14.44
CA PHE A 9 27.50 18.91 -13.81
C PHE A 9 27.92 18.97 -12.34
N ILE A 10 28.98 19.73 -12.02
CA ILE A 10 29.43 19.95 -10.65
C ILE A 10 28.37 20.71 -9.83
N GLN A 11 27.78 21.78 -10.37
CA GLN A 11 26.70 22.51 -9.68
C GLN A 11 25.48 21.63 -9.40
N PHE A 12 25.07 20.80 -10.37
CA PHE A 12 23.97 19.86 -10.19
C PHE A 12 24.28 18.79 -9.13
N SER A 13 25.51 18.28 -9.13
CA SER A 13 25.99 17.33 -8.11
C SER A 13 26.01 17.96 -6.71
N LEU A 14 26.40 19.22 -6.60
CA LEU A 14 26.41 19.94 -5.32
C LEU A 14 24.99 20.30 -4.85
N LEU A 15 24.08 20.62 -5.77
CA LEU A 15 22.66 20.87 -5.45
C LEU A 15 21.99 19.64 -4.85
N SER A 16 22.30 18.45 -5.37
CA SER A 16 21.85 17.17 -4.78
C SER A 16 22.40 16.97 -3.36
N LEU A 17 23.66 17.35 -3.11
CA LEU A 17 24.28 17.22 -1.79
C LEU A 17 23.66 18.17 -0.76
N VAL A 18 23.27 19.39 -1.16
CA VAL A 18 22.52 20.35 -0.31
C VAL A 18 21.12 19.84 0.03
N MET A 19 20.49 19.03 -0.83
CA MET A 19 19.21 18.38 -0.51
C MET A 19 19.38 17.06 0.27
N ALA A 20 20.59 16.53 0.35
CA ALA A 20 20.89 15.26 1.03
C ALA A 20 21.03 15.40 2.56
N GLU A 21 20.93 16.62 3.09
CA GLU A 21 21.12 16.91 4.52
C GLU A 21 19.83 16.88 5.36
N GLU A 22 18.66 16.63 4.76
CA GLU A 22 17.44 16.41 5.55
C GLU A 22 17.37 14.95 6.07
N MET A 23 18.42 14.53 6.79
CA MET A 23 18.25 13.51 7.82
C MET A 23 17.72 14.21 9.07
N LEU A 24 16.40 14.34 9.08
CA LEU A 24 15.59 14.81 10.20
C LEU A 24 16.09 14.21 11.53
N THR A 25 16.73 15.05 12.33
CA THR A 25 16.82 14.83 13.78
C THR A 25 15.42 15.02 14.35
N THR A 26 14.63 13.96 14.38
CA THR A 26 13.40 13.94 15.18
C THR A 26 13.79 13.81 16.66
N THR A 27 14.21 14.94 17.23
CA THR A 27 14.03 15.23 18.66
C THR A 27 12.66 15.88 18.78
N GLY A 28 11.62 15.06 18.85
CA GLY A 28 10.27 15.55 19.05
C GLY A 28 9.31 14.39 19.20
N HIS A 29 8.68 14.29 20.36
CA HIS A 29 7.47 13.50 20.57
C HIS A 29 6.37 14.00 19.61
N GLY A 30 6.41 13.57 18.35
CA GLY A 30 5.35 13.70 17.38
C GLY A 30 4.62 12.36 17.29
N ASN A 31 3.29 12.40 17.35
CA ASN A 31 2.39 11.29 17.06
C ASN A 31 2.98 10.29 16.04
N ALA A 32 3.01 8.99 16.41
CA ALA A 32 3.53 7.89 15.58
C ALA A 32 2.87 7.74 14.18
N TRP A 33 1.87 8.57 13.89
CA TRP A 33 1.23 8.74 12.60
C TRP A 33 2.06 9.56 11.60
N GLN A 34 3.02 10.40 12.04
CA GLN A 34 3.73 11.36 11.17
C GLN A 34 5.21 11.02 10.88
N PHE A 35 5.64 9.77 11.03
CA PHE A 35 7.03 9.43 10.70
C PHE A 35 7.23 9.21 9.19
N GLY A 36 7.51 10.31 8.48
CA GLY A 36 8.71 10.57 7.66
C GLY A 36 9.19 9.60 6.57
N ALA A 37 8.65 8.39 6.43
CA ALA A 37 9.08 7.43 5.42
C ALA A 37 7.95 6.46 5.06
N GLY A 38 6.87 6.98 4.46
CA GLY A 38 5.89 6.22 3.65
C GLY A 38 5.08 5.08 4.30
N GLY A 39 5.37 4.66 5.54
CA GLY A 39 4.84 3.42 6.12
C GLY A 39 4.71 3.46 7.64
N GLY A 40 4.04 4.50 8.17
CA GLY A 40 3.63 4.52 9.59
C GLY A 40 2.59 3.43 9.91
N ILE A 41 1.91 3.56 11.05
CA ILE A 41 0.86 2.62 11.53
C ILE A 41 -0.17 2.27 10.44
N ILE A 42 -0.50 3.23 9.58
CA ILE A 42 -1.43 3.05 8.45
C ILE A 42 -0.89 2.01 7.44
N GLY A 43 0.41 2.05 7.11
CA GLY A 43 1.03 1.09 6.21
C GLY A 43 1.02 -0.34 6.79
N LEU A 44 1.24 -0.47 8.11
CA LEU A 44 1.12 -1.76 8.79
C LEU A 44 -0.31 -2.30 8.78
N ILE A 45 -1.32 -1.45 9.00
CA ILE A 45 -2.72 -1.84 8.91
C ILE A 45 -3.05 -2.32 7.49
N VAL A 46 -2.64 -1.57 6.47
CA VAL A 46 -2.86 -1.93 5.06
C VAL A 46 -2.18 -3.27 4.73
N LEU A 47 -0.95 -3.51 5.19
CA LEU A 47 -0.25 -4.78 5.01
C LEU A 47 -1.00 -5.95 5.65
N VAL A 48 -1.50 -5.79 6.87
CA VAL A 48 -2.28 -6.84 7.56
C VAL A 48 -3.59 -7.11 6.80
N LEU A 49 -4.27 -6.06 6.32
CA LEU A 49 -5.49 -6.20 5.54
C LEU A 49 -5.25 -6.90 4.20
N ASP A 50 -4.13 -6.62 3.53
CA ASP A 50 -3.72 -7.28 2.28
C ASP A 50 -3.59 -8.80 2.47
N VAL A 51 -2.94 -9.23 3.54
CA VAL A 51 -2.82 -10.66 3.90
C VAL A 51 -4.19 -11.30 4.14
N ILE A 52 -5.10 -10.62 4.84
CA ILE A 52 -6.46 -11.12 5.09
C ILE A 52 -7.22 -11.29 3.77
N ALA A 53 -7.15 -10.28 2.88
CA ALA A 53 -7.79 -10.35 1.57
C ALA A 53 -7.25 -11.54 0.75
N PHE A 54 -5.93 -11.76 0.76
CA PHE A 54 -5.31 -12.92 0.10
C PHE A 54 -5.85 -14.24 0.65
N LEU A 55 -5.93 -14.40 1.97
CA LEU A 55 -6.46 -15.62 2.59
C LEU A 55 -7.93 -15.86 2.19
N GLU A 56 -8.74 -14.81 2.17
CA GLU A 56 -10.16 -14.89 1.77
C GLU A 56 -10.33 -15.22 0.28
N ILE A 57 -9.51 -14.63 -0.61
CA ILE A 57 -9.47 -14.96 -2.05
C ILE A 57 -9.05 -16.41 -2.26
N LEU A 58 -7.98 -16.87 -1.60
CA LEU A 58 -7.47 -18.24 -1.75
C LEU A 58 -8.45 -19.28 -1.21
N LYS A 59 -9.13 -18.99 -0.10
CA LYS A 59 -10.17 -19.85 0.49
C LYS A 59 -11.48 -19.85 -0.29
N SER A 60 -11.73 -18.85 -1.15
CA SER A 60 -12.96 -18.81 -1.95
C SER A 60 -13.03 -20.00 -2.94
N GLY A 61 -14.23 -20.48 -3.26
CA GLY A 61 -14.45 -21.56 -4.25
C GLY A 61 -14.33 -21.11 -5.71
N ARG A 62 -13.88 -19.87 -5.97
CA ARG A 62 -13.85 -19.24 -7.30
C ARG A 62 -12.84 -19.92 -8.24
N PRO A 63 -13.02 -19.84 -9.58
CA PRO A 63 -12.05 -20.36 -10.53
C PRO A 63 -10.65 -19.71 -10.35
N ALA A 64 -9.59 -20.47 -10.63
CA ALA A 64 -8.20 -20.09 -10.35
C ALA A 64 -7.77 -18.76 -11.00
N LEU A 65 -8.24 -18.49 -12.22
CA LEU A 65 -7.96 -17.24 -12.93
C LEU A 65 -8.51 -16.02 -12.19
N ASN A 66 -9.76 -16.10 -11.70
CA ASN A 66 -10.40 -15.02 -10.96
C ASN A 66 -9.69 -14.78 -9.62
N LYS A 67 -9.25 -15.83 -8.93
CA LYS A 67 -8.43 -15.69 -7.71
C LYS A 67 -7.15 -14.91 -7.99
N LEU A 68 -6.46 -15.27 -9.07
CA LEU A 68 -5.20 -14.63 -9.44
C LEU A 68 -5.41 -13.15 -9.79
N LEU A 69 -6.46 -12.81 -10.54
CA LEU A 69 -6.78 -11.41 -10.85
C LEU A 69 -7.07 -10.59 -9.59
N TRP A 70 -7.82 -11.14 -8.64
CA TRP A 70 -8.11 -10.46 -7.38
C TRP A 70 -6.85 -10.28 -6.52
N CYS A 71 -6.02 -11.30 -6.37
CA CYS A 71 -4.74 -11.18 -5.67
C CYS A 71 -3.82 -10.14 -6.33
N LEU A 72 -3.71 -10.14 -7.66
CA LEU A 72 -2.86 -9.20 -8.38
C LEU A 72 -3.33 -7.75 -8.21
N LEU A 73 -4.66 -7.53 -8.19
CA LEU A 73 -5.26 -6.22 -8.02
C LEU A 73 -5.01 -5.64 -6.62
N VAL A 74 -5.19 -6.45 -5.57
CA VAL A 74 -4.93 -6.02 -4.18
C VAL A 74 -3.43 -5.79 -3.97
N PHE A 75 -2.56 -6.67 -4.49
CA PHE A 75 -1.11 -6.55 -4.34
C PHE A 75 -0.51 -5.33 -5.06
N LEU A 76 -0.93 -5.07 -6.30
CA LEU A 76 -0.39 -3.95 -7.09
C LEU A 76 -0.87 -2.59 -6.57
N PHE A 77 -2.09 -2.55 -6.03
CA PHE A 77 -2.69 -1.36 -5.46
C PHE A 77 -3.23 -1.68 -4.05
N PRO A 78 -2.39 -1.68 -3.00
CA PRO A 78 -2.81 -2.14 -1.67
C PRO A 78 -3.97 -1.32 -1.11
N ILE A 79 -3.97 0.00 -1.31
CA ILE A 79 -5.04 0.87 -0.80
C ILE A 79 -6.30 0.76 -1.65
N VAL A 80 -6.19 0.98 -2.97
CA VAL A 80 -7.35 1.00 -3.88
C VAL A 80 -7.92 -0.40 -4.09
N GLY A 81 -7.04 -1.41 -4.20
CA GLY A 81 -7.41 -2.80 -4.35
C GLY A 81 -8.13 -3.35 -3.13
N LEU A 82 -7.72 -3.00 -1.90
CA LEU A 82 -8.49 -3.35 -0.69
C LEU A 82 -9.88 -2.72 -0.69
N ILE A 83 -10.00 -1.46 -1.12
CA ILE A 83 -11.31 -0.80 -1.23
C ILE A 83 -12.20 -1.56 -2.22
N ILE A 84 -11.71 -1.83 -3.43
CA ILE A 84 -12.48 -2.57 -4.45
C ILE A 84 -12.84 -3.97 -3.95
N TYR A 85 -11.90 -4.66 -3.31
CA TYR A 85 -12.11 -5.99 -2.75
C TYR A 85 -13.21 -5.98 -1.69
N PHE A 86 -13.22 -4.98 -0.80
CA PHE A 86 -14.22 -4.87 0.25
C PHE A 86 -15.65 -4.70 -0.30
N PHE A 87 -15.83 -3.93 -1.37
CA PHE A 87 -17.15 -3.67 -1.96
C PHE A 87 -17.63 -4.76 -2.93
N PHE A 88 -16.73 -5.31 -3.75
CA PHE A 88 -17.09 -6.20 -4.86
C PHE A 88 -16.51 -7.61 -4.74
N GLY A 89 -15.39 -7.78 -4.04
CA GLY A 89 -14.73 -9.08 -3.87
C GLY A 89 -15.40 -9.95 -2.79
N ARG A 90 -15.92 -9.31 -1.75
CA ARG A 90 -16.71 -9.95 -0.69
C ARG A 90 -18.11 -10.24 -1.23
N GLU A 91 -18.38 -11.50 -1.55
CA GLU A 91 -19.77 -11.93 -1.71
C GLU A 91 -20.46 -11.72 -0.37
N ALA A 92 -21.45 -10.82 -0.36
CA ALA A 92 -22.28 -10.55 0.81
C ALA A 92 -22.71 -11.90 1.40
N GLY A 93 -22.27 -12.16 2.63
CA GLY A 93 -22.65 -13.36 3.37
C GLY A 93 -24.16 -13.56 3.22
N GLY A 94 -24.50 -14.72 2.67
CA GLY A 94 -25.83 -15.04 2.18
C GLY A 94 -26.91 -14.56 3.13
N SER A 95 -27.96 -13.98 2.53
CA SER A 95 -29.26 -13.81 3.16
C SER A 95 -29.53 -15.03 4.04
N GLY A 96 -29.57 -14.81 5.35
CA GLY A 96 -29.87 -15.86 6.29
C GLY A 96 -31.17 -16.51 5.88
N SER A 97 -31.08 -17.72 5.33
CA SER A 97 -32.18 -18.66 5.23
C SER A 97 -32.50 -19.13 6.64
N TYR A 98 -32.95 -18.20 7.48
CA TYR A 98 -33.64 -18.51 8.71
C TYR A 98 -34.99 -19.06 8.26
N GLU A 99 -35.07 -20.37 8.08
CA GLU A 99 -36.36 -21.03 8.16
C GLU A 99 -36.76 -21.01 9.63
N PRO A 100 -37.81 -20.28 10.03
CA PRO A 100 -38.36 -20.43 11.37
C PRO A 100 -38.91 -21.84 11.49
N ILE A 101 -38.25 -22.65 12.33
CA ILE A 101 -38.72 -23.97 12.74
C ILE A 101 -40.03 -23.82 13.51
N VAL A 102 -41.09 -24.37 12.92
CA VAL A 102 -42.44 -24.56 13.49
C VAL A 102 -42.48 -25.72 14.48
#